data_AF-A0A830CSN2-F1
#
_entry.id   AF-A0A830CSN2-F1
#
_cell.length_a   1.000
_cell.length_b   1.000
_cell.length_c   1.000
_cell.angle_alpha   90.00
_cell.angle_beta   90.00
_cell.angle_gamma   90.00
#
_symmetry.space_group_name_H-M   'P 1'
#
loop_
_entity.id
_entity.type
_entity.pdbx_description
1 polymer ?
#
loop_
_entity_poly.entity_id
_entity_poly.type
_entity_poly.pdbx_seq_one_letter_code
_entity_poly.pdbx_strand_id
1 'polypeptide(L)'
;MGSVGPSSTEFSGGKDGKSPPPAAAGDKELDAGAQFVLKSRGSWIHSGYHLTTSIVAPPLLSLPFAFASLGWTAGIVSLVIGALVTFYSYNLLSLVLEHYAQLGRRHLRFRDMANDILGPKWGRYYVGPIQFLVCYGAVVGSTLLGGQCMKAIYLLSRPDGNMKLYEFVIIFGGLMLILAQIPSFHSLRHINLVSLLLCLAYSACATAGSIYIVVTATFFSVSISGYWAFGNQADGLILTNFLGDGKTLVPKWFVLMTNAFTILQLSAVAVVYLQPTNEVLERTFADPTSAEFSARNVVPRVIARSLSVVIATTIAAMLPFFGDINVVIGAFGFMPLDFVLPVVFFNVTFKPSKRGLVFWLNSSIAVVFSVLGVIAAVAAVRQISLDAKTYKLFANI
;
A
#
# COMPACT_ATOMS: atom_id res chain seq x y z
N MET A 1 -8.13 12.08 33.36
CA MET A 1 -7.98 11.61 34.76
C MET A 1 -9.20 10.78 35.09
N GLY A 2 -9.00 9.60 35.66
CA GLY A 2 -10.03 8.59 35.89
C GLY A 2 -9.39 7.24 36.18
N SER A 3 -8.71 7.17 37.32
CA SER A 3 -8.12 5.97 37.92
C SER A 3 -9.21 5.13 38.59
N VAL A 4 -9.20 3.82 38.41
CA VAL A 4 -9.94 2.88 39.26
C VAL A 4 -8.92 2.16 40.13
N GLY A 5 -9.01 2.39 41.44
CA GLY A 5 -8.15 1.76 42.46
C GLY A 5 -8.57 0.32 42.78
N PRO A 6 -7.71 -0.47 43.42
CA PRO A 6 -7.96 -1.88 43.72
C PRO A 6 -8.80 -2.03 45.00
N SER A 7 -9.88 -2.80 44.94
CA SER A 7 -10.61 -3.24 46.13
C SER A 7 -9.84 -4.36 46.83
N SER A 8 -9.53 -4.14 48.11
CA SER A 8 -9.01 -5.11 49.05
C SER A 8 -10.03 -6.22 49.35
N THR A 9 -9.63 -7.46 49.15
CA THR A 9 -10.26 -8.63 49.80
C THR A 9 -9.18 -9.41 50.54
N GLU A 10 -9.41 -9.57 51.85
CA GLU A 10 -8.61 -10.35 52.79
C GLU A 10 -8.48 -11.80 52.32
N PHE A 11 -7.27 -12.34 52.34
CA PHE A 11 -7.02 -13.77 52.15
C PHE A 11 -6.66 -14.40 53.49
N SER A 12 -7.64 -15.07 54.10
CA SER A 12 -7.44 -16.06 55.15
C SER A 12 -6.72 -17.28 54.57
N GLY A 13 -5.77 -17.82 55.33
CA GLY A 13 -4.91 -18.92 54.92
C GLY A 13 -5.64 -20.25 54.84
N GLY A 14 -5.40 -20.96 53.72
CA GLY A 14 -5.74 -22.37 53.54
C GLY A 14 -4.73 -22.99 52.58
N LYS A 15 -3.90 -23.90 53.10
CA LYS A 15 -2.97 -24.73 52.33
C LYS A 15 -3.77 -25.68 51.43
N ASP A 16 -3.64 -25.56 50.11
CA ASP A 16 -3.78 -26.68 49.19
C ASP A 16 -3.05 -26.36 47.87
N GLY A 17 -2.07 -27.20 47.55
CA GLY A 17 -1.24 -27.09 46.36
C GLY A 17 -1.98 -27.50 45.09
N LYS A 18 -2.78 -26.59 44.53
CA LYS A 18 -3.22 -26.65 43.14
C LYS A 18 -2.81 -25.35 42.44
N SER A 19 -1.94 -25.49 41.43
CA SER A 19 -1.67 -24.44 40.45
C SER A 19 -3.01 -23.89 39.92
N PRO A 20 -3.16 -22.56 39.82
CA PRO A 20 -4.41 -21.98 39.35
C PRO A 20 -4.71 -22.47 37.93
N PRO A 21 -5.97 -22.79 37.60
CA PRO A 21 -6.33 -23.17 36.25
C PRO A 21 -5.98 -22.03 35.28
N PRO A 22 -5.63 -22.34 34.01
CA PRO A 22 -5.44 -21.31 33.01
C PRO A 22 -6.71 -20.46 32.96
N ALA A 23 -6.55 -19.14 33.08
CA ALA A 23 -7.65 -18.20 33.02
C ALA A 23 -8.46 -18.49 31.76
N ALA A 24 -9.72 -18.91 31.93
CA ALA A 24 -10.65 -19.05 30.84
C ALA A 24 -10.65 -17.72 30.07
N ALA A 25 -10.36 -17.80 28.77
CA ALA A 25 -10.45 -16.65 27.88
C ALA A 25 -11.89 -16.15 27.92
N GLY A 26 -12.16 -15.13 28.72
CA GLY A 26 -13.37 -14.34 28.54
C GLY A 26 -13.34 -13.82 27.11
N ASP A 27 -14.40 -14.10 26.34
CA ASP A 27 -14.63 -13.49 25.05
C ASP A 27 -14.50 -11.98 25.22
N LYS A 28 -13.34 -11.42 24.84
CA LYS A 28 -13.17 -9.97 24.79
C LYS A 28 -14.10 -9.51 23.68
N GLU A 29 -15.19 -8.88 24.09
CA GLU A 29 -16.16 -8.26 23.19
C GLU A 29 -15.41 -7.40 22.17
N LEU A 30 -15.50 -7.78 20.89
CA LEU A 30 -14.80 -7.10 19.81
C LEU A 30 -15.31 -5.66 19.69
N ASP A 31 -14.44 -4.69 19.42
CA ASP A 31 -14.88 -3.30 19.21
C ASP A 31 -15.66 -3.14 17.88
N ALA A 32 -16.40 -2.04 17.75
CA ALA A 32 -17.23 -1.74 16.57
C ALA A 32 -16.45 -1.82 15.24
N GLY A 33 -15.18 -1.40 15.21
CA GLY A 33 -14.32 -1.51 14.02
C GLY A 33 -14.03 -2.97 13.65
N ALA A 34 -13.76 -3.83 14.64
CA ALA A 34 -13.62 -5.27 14.40
C ALA A 34 -14.94 -5.93 13.98
N GLN A 35 -16.05 -5.57 14.64
CA GLN A 35 -17.36 -6.18 14.39
C GLN A 35 -17.92 -5.83 13.02
N PHE A 36 -17.80 -4.56 12.60
CA PHE A 36 -18.41 -4.06 11.37
C PHE A 36 -17.45 -4.14 10.17
N VAL A 37 -16.17 -3.80 10.35
CA VAL A 37 -15.21 -3.67 9.23
C VAL A 37 -14.39 -4.96 9.01
N LEU A 38 -13.90 -5.60 10.08
CA LEU A 38 -12.98 -6.75 10.02
C LEU A 38 -13.67 -8.12 10.12
N LYS A 39 -14.93 -8.22 9.71
CA LYS A 39 -15.72 -9.45 9.84
C LYS A 39 -15.08 -10.61 9.06
N SER A 40 -14.66 -11.64 9.79
CA SER A 40 -14.01 -12.83 9.21
C SER A 40 -15.03 -13.75 8.49
N ARG A 41 -15.43 -13.37 7.28
CA ARG A 41 -16.28 -14.17 6.38
C ARG A 41 -15.53 -14.71 5.16
N GLY A 42 -14.23 -14.46 5.06
CA GLY A 42 -13.41 -14.80 3.89
C GLY A 42 -12.70 -16.16 4.02
N SER A 43 -12.41 -16.80 2.89
CA SER A 43 -11.54 -17.98 2.81
C SER A 43 -10.05 -17.58 2.68
N TRP A 44 -9.14 -18.55 2.78
CA TRP A 44 -7.71 -18.31 2.53
C TRP A 44 -7.45 -17.81 1.10
N ILE A 45 -8.22 -18.27 0.12
CA ILE A 45 -8.16 -17.80 -1.28
C ILE A 45 -8.55 -16.32 -1.35
N HIS A 46 -9.58 -15.92 -0.61
CA HIS A 46 -9.97 -14.52 -0.52
C HIS A 46 -8.82 -13.66 0.01
N SER A 47 -8.19 -14.13 1.09
CA SER A 47 -7.03 -13.45 1.67
C SER A 47 -5.87 -13.35 0.68
N GLY A 48 -5.61 -14.41 -0.10
CA GLY A 48 -4.56 -14.47 -1.11
C GLY A 48 -4.68 -13.37 -2.16
N TYR A 49 -5.81 -13.27 -2.87
CA TYR A 49 -5.93 -12.22 -3.89
C TYR A 49 -6.07 -10.81 -3.29
N HIS A 50 -6.67 -10.64 -2.10
CA HIS A 50 -6.69 -9.32 -1.45
C HIS A 50 -5.27 -8.84 -1.13
N LEU A 51 -4.41 -9.74 -0.65
CA LEU A 51 -3.00 -9.46 -0.38
C LEU A 51 -2.27 -9.12 -1.69
N THR A 52 -2.45 -9.94 -2.73
CA THR A 52 -1.81 -9.71 -4.03
C THR A 52 -2.25 -8.39 -4.66
N THR A 53 -3.55 -8.06 -4.68
CA THR A 53 -4.06 -6.77 -5.19
C THR A 53 -3.49 -5.59 -4.43
N SER A 54 -3.25 -5.73 -3.12
CA SER A 54 -2.66 -4.66 -2.28
C SER A 54 -1.16 -4.46 -2.52
N ILE A 55 -0.44 -5.52 -2.92
CA ILE A 55 1.00 -5.50 -3.20
C ILE A 55 1.30 -5.11 -4.65
N VAL A 56 0.54 -5.64 -5.61
CA VAL A 56 0.63 -5.29 -7.03
C VAL A 56 -0.08 -3.96 -7.22
N ALA A 57 0.56 -2.93 -6.70
CA ALA A 57 0.01 -1.62 -6.51
C ALA A 57 0.68 -0.60 -7.46
N PRO A 58 0.04 0.56 -7.63
CA PRO A 58 0.56 1.67 -8.44
C PRO A 58 2.01 2.12 -8.18
N PRO A 59 2.63 1.95 -6.98
CA PRO A 59 4.04 2.27 -6.80
C PRO A 59 4.99 1.51 -7.73
N LEU A 60 4.58 0.39 -8.34
CA LEU A 60 5.39 -0.26 -9.39
C LEU A 60 5.64 0.69 -10.59
N LEU A 61 4.75 1.65 -10.83
CA LEU A 61 4.88 2.62 -11.92
C LEU A 61 6.01 3.62 -11.69
N SER A 62 6.51 3.77 -10.46
CA SER A 62 7.67 4.63 -10.17
C SER A 62 9.00 3.87 -10.21
N LEU A 63 9.01 2.54 -10.37
CA LEU A 63 10.24 1.76 -10.45
C LEU A 63 11.15 2.17 -11.62
N PRO A 64 10.64 2.43 -12.85
CA PRO A 64 11.51 2.91 -13.94
C PRO A 64 12.24 4.21 -13.58
N PHE A 65 11.56 5.13 -12.88
CA PHE A 65 12.16 6.39 -12.40
C PHE A 65 13.25 6.12 -11.34
N ALA A 66 13.01 5.19 -10.42
CA ALA A 66 14.01 4.78 -9.44
C ALA A 66 15.25 4.13 -10.11
N PHE A 67 15.04 3.27 -11.11
CA PHE A 67 16.10 2.63 -11.89
C PHE A 67 16.90 3.62 -12.74
N ALA A 68 16.26 4.65 -13.27
CA ALA A 68 16.95 5.73 -13.98
C ALA A 68 17.92 6.49 -13.05
N SER A 69 17.57 6.61 -11.76
CA SER A 69 18.39 7.32 -10.77
C SER A 69 19.51 6.45 -10.16
N LEU A 70 19.21 5.18 -9.88
CA LEU A 70 20.15 4.23 -9.24
C LEU A 70 21.04 3.48 -10.24
N GLY A 71 20.60 3.38 -11.50
CA GLY A 71 21.17 2.44 -12.48
C GLY A 71 20.69 1.01 -12.27
N TRP A 72 20.85 0.18 -13.31
CA TRP A 72 20.35 -1.21 -13.35
C TRP A 72 20.93 -2.08 -12.22
N THR A 73 22.25 -2.07 -12.03
CA THR A 73 22.91 -2.95 -11.05
C THR A 73 22.45 -2.64 -9.63
N ALA A 74 22.52 -1.37 -9.21
CA ALA A 74 22.09 -0.98 -7.88
C ALA A 74 20.57 -1.13 -7.69
N GLY A 75 19.77 -0.87 -8.73
CA GLY A 75 18.32 -1.09 -8.73
C GLY A 75 17.95 -2.56 -8.49
N ILE A 76 18.54 -3.49 -9.26
CA ILE A 76 18.30 -4.94 -9.10
C ILE A 76 18.76 -5.42 -7.72
N VAL A 77 19.97 -5.04 -7.30
CA VAL A 77 20.51 -5.42 -5.97
C VAL A 77 19.58 -4.94 -4.86
N SER A 78 19.09 -3.70 -4.95
CA SER A 78 18.15 -3.14 -3.97
C SER A 78 16.82 -3.89 -3.94
N LEU A 79 16.26 -4.26 -5.09
CA LEU A 79 15.03 -5.05 -5.17
C LEU A 79 15.21 -6.45 -4.57
N VAL A 80 16.33 -7.12 -4.87
CA VAL A 80 16.60 -8.47 -4.36
C VAL A 80 16.80 -8.44 -2.85
N ILE A 81 17.60 -7.50 -2.32
CA ILE A 81 17.80 -7.34 -0.88
C ILE A 81 16.47 -7.01 -0.20
N GLY A 82 15.71 -6.05 -0.75
CA GLY A 82 14.37 -5.71 -0.25
C GLY A 82 13.47 -6.94 -0.18
N ALA A 83 13.35 -7.71 -1.27
CA ALA A 83 12.52 -8.90 -1.32
C ALA A 83 12.95 -9.97 -0.30
N LEU A 84 14.25 -10.23 -0.16
CA LEU A 84 14.77 -11.21 0.81
C LEU A 84 14.50 -10.80 2.25
N VAL A 85 14.76 -9.53 2.59
CA VAL A 85 14.53 -9.02 3.95
C VAL A 85 13.05 -8.95 4.27
N THR A 86 12.20 -8.54 3.32
CA THR A 86 10.75 -8.58 3.46
C THR A 86 10.29 -10.02 3.71
N PHE A 87 10.67 -10.97 2.86
CA PHE A 87 10.29 -12.37 3.03
C PHE A 87 10.71 -12.90 4.41
N TYR A 88 11.95 -12.63 4.83
CA TYR A 88 12.44 -13.01 6.16
C TYR A 88 11.62 -12.36 7.30
N SER A 89 11.41 -11.05 7.24
CA SER A 89 10.70 -10.27 8.26
C SER A 89 9.25 -10.74 8.44
N TYR A 90 8.54 -11.02 7.34
CA TYR A 90 7.16 -11.52 7.40
C TYR A 90 7.07 -12.97 7.90
N ASN A 91 8.09 -13.81 7.66
CA ASN A 91 8.17 -15.13 8.30
C ASN A 91 8.37 -15.02 9.82
N LEU A 92 9.19 -14.07 10.29
CA LEU A 92 9.30 -13.82 11.73
C LEU A 92 8.00 -13.30 12.33
N LEU A 93 7.31 -12.40 11.62
CA LEU A 93 6.02 -11.87 12.05
C LEU A 93 4.95 -12.96 12.15
N SER A 94 4.92 -13.91 11.21
CA SER A 94 3.96 -15.02 11.26
C SER A 94 4.24 -15.96 12.44
N LEU A 95 5.51 -16.21 12.78
CA LEU A 95 5.88 -16.96 14.00
C LEU A 95 5.43 -16.25 15.27
N VAL A 96 5.59 -14.92 15.34
CA VAL A 96 5.11 -14.11 16.47
C VAL A 96 3.58 -14.18 16.56
N LEU A 97 2.87 -14.04 15.44
CA LEU A 97 1.41 -14.15 15.37
C LEU A 97 0.91 -15.51 15.89
N GLU A 98 1.52 -16.59 15.41
CA GLU A 98 1.17 -17.95 15.80
C GLU A 98 1.42 -18.19 17.29
N HIS A 99 2.55 -17.71 17.83
CA HIS A 99 2.86 -17.80 19.25
C HIS A 99 1.81 -17.13 20.13
N TYR A 100 1.42 -15.89 19.81
CA TYR A 100 0.39 -15.17 20.58
C TYR A 100 -1.01 -15.79 20.38
N ALA A 101 -1.32 -16.32 19.21
CA ALA A 101 -2.56 -17.06 18.97
C ALA A 101 -2.65 -18.32 19.86
N GLN A 102 -1.55 -19.07 20.01
CA GLN A 102 -1.47 -20.24 20.90
C GLN A 102 -1.63 -19.87 22.38
N LEU A 103 -1.24 -18.66 22.77
CA LEU A 103 -1.48 -18.10 24.11
C LEU A 103 -2.92 -17.56 24.30
N GLY A 104 -3.82 -17.78 23.34
CA GLY A 104 -5.19 -17.28 23.38
C GLY A 104 -5.33 -15.79 23.06
N ARG A 105 -4.26 -15.13 22.59
CA ARG A 105 -4.22 -13.69 22.27
C ARG A 105 -4.11 -13.48 20.77
N ARG A 106 -5.17 -13.81 20.04
CA ARG A 106 -5.17 -13.64 18.58
C ARG A 106 -5.27 -12.15 18.21
N HIS A 107 -4.20 -11.60 17.65
CA HIS A 107 -4.20 -10.22 17.15
C HIS A 107 -4.73 -10.15 15.71
N LEU A 108 -5.70 -9.26 15.48
CA LEU A 108 -6.25 -8.99 14.14
C LEU A 108 -5.63 -7.74 13.49
N ARG A 109 -4.97 -6.89 14.28
CA ARG A 109 -4.40 -5.62 13.84
C ARG A 109 -2.94 -5.56 14.21
N PHE A 110 -2.13 -5.03 13.30
CA PHE A 110 -0.71 -4.82 13.53
C PHE A 110 -0.45 -3.91 14.74
N ARG A 111 -1.22 -2.83 14.90
CA ARG A 111 -1.13 -1.96 16.09
C ARG A 111 -1.47 -2.66 17.41
N ASP A 112 -2.37 -3.63 17.41
CA ASP A 112 -2.78 -4.33 18.64
C ASP A 112 -1.68 -5.29 19.08
N MET A 113 -1.03 -5.93 18.12
CA MET A 113 0.19 -6.68 18.36
C MET A 113 1.30 -5.77 18.90
N ALA A 114 1.52 -4.60 18.29
CA ALA A 114 2.50 -3.64 18.80
C ALA A 114 2.18 -3.19 20.24
N ASN A 115 0.91 -2.97 20.56
CA ASN A 115 0.45 -2.63 21.91
C ASN A 115 0.74 -3.75 22.93
N ASP A 116 0.54 -5.02 22.57
CA ASP A 116 0.77 -6.17 23.47
C ASP A 116 2.28 -6.46 23.63
N ILE A 117 3.06 -6.38 22.54
CA ILE A 117 4.48 -6.73 22.54
C ILE A 117 5.38 -5.59 23.07
N LEU A 118 5.20 -4.37 22.55
CA LEU A 118 6.06 -3.22 22.91
C LEU A 118 5.44 -2.32 23.98
N GLY A 119 4.14 -2.47 24.22
CA GLY A 119 3.40 -1.70 25.20
C GLY A 119 2.55 -0.56 24.60
N PRO A 120 1.60 -0.01 25.38
CA PRO A 120 0.56 0.90 24.86
C PRO A 120 1.08 2.21 24.26
N LYS A 121 2.22 2.72 24.77
CA LYS A 121 2.82 3.96 24.25
C LYS A 121 3.33 3.76 22.83
N TRP A 122 3.98 2.64 22.55
CA TRP A 122 4.54 2.32 21.24
C TRP A 122 3.44 2.06 20.21
N GLY A 123 2.43 1.25 20.54
CA GLY A 123 1.35 1.01 19.58
C GLY A 123 0.49 2.25 19.30
N ARG A 124 0.23 3.11 20.31
CA ARG A 124 -0.60 4.32 20.12
C ARG A 124 0.12 5.50 19.46
N TYR A 125 1.38 5.78 19.84
CA TYR A 125 2.07 7.01 19.40
C TYR A 125 3.11 6.78 18.32
N TYR A 126 3.53 5.55 18.07
CA TYR A 126 4.49 5.22 17.02
C TYR A 126 3.83 4.42 15.90
N VAL A 127 3.37 3.20 16.19
CA VAL A 127 2.84 2.29 15.15
C VAL A 127 1.52 2.80 14.58
N GLY A 128 0.61 3.28 15.41
CA GLY A 128 -0.70 3.80 14.96
C GLY A 128 -0.58 4.94 13.93
N PRO A 129 0.15 6.04 14.21
CA PRO A 129 0.34 7.14 13.27
C PRO A 129 1.05 6.72 11.98
N ILE A 130 2.07 5.85 12.08
CA ILE A 130 2.79 5.36 10.91
C ILE A 130 1.88 4.48 10.04
N GLN A 131 1.11 3.57 10.65
CA GLN A 131 0.15 2.73 9.93
C GLN A 131 -0.94 3.60 9.27
N PHE A 132 -1.42 4.65 9.95
CA PHE A 132 -2.35 5.59 9.38
C PHE A 132 -1.75 6.34 8.18
N LEU A 133 -0.50 6.83 8.29
CA LEU A 133 0.22 7.49 7.20
C LEU A 133 0.32 6.59 5.97
N VAL A 134 0.69 5.31 6.15
CA VAL A 134 0.79 4.34 5.05
C VAL A 134 -0.56 4.13 4.38
N CYS A 135 -1.58 3.76 5.16
CA CYS A 135 -2.87 3.41 4.61
C CYS A 135 -3.57 4.61 3.98
N TYR A 136 -3.62 5.74 4.69
CA TYR A 136 -4.29 6.95 4.21
C TYR A 136 -3.49 7.64 3.09
N GLY A 137 -2.15 7.63 3.17
CA GLY A 137 -1.28 8.11 2.10
C GLY A 137 -1.47 7.34 0.80
N ALA A 138 -1.64 6.01 0.87
CA ALA A 138 -1.94 5.19 -0.31
C ALA A 138 -3.29 5.58 -0.94
N VAL A 139 -4.30 5.97 -0.16
CA VAL A 139 -5.58 6.48 -0.68
C VAL A 139 -5.39 7.82 -1.40
N VAL A 140 -4.59 8.72 -0.84
CA VAL A 140 -4.23 10.02 -1.46
C VAL A 140 -3.49 9.78 -2.79
N GLY A 141 -2.44 8.96 -2.77
CA GLY A 141 -1.64 8.65 -3.95
C GLY A 141 -2.47 7.95 -5.05
N SER A 142 -3.35 7.03 -4.66
CA SER A 142 -4.23 6.35 -5.63
C SER A 142 -5.25 7.31 -6.25
N THR A 143 -5.79 8.24 -5.45
CA THR A 143 -6.72 9.27 -5.94
C THR A 143 -6.05 10.21 -6.94
N LEU A 144 -4.82 10.64 -6.63
CA LEU A 144 -4.02 11.47 -7.54
C LEU A 144 -3.74 10.77 -8.86
N LEU A 145 -3.23 9.54 -8.81
CA LEU A 145 -2.90 8.79 -10.02
C LEU A 145 -4.16 8.44 -10.84
N GLY A 146 -5.29 8.18 -10.19
CA GLY A 146 -6.58 7.99 -10.89
C GLY A 146 -6.97 9.22 -11.70
N GLY A 147 -6.79 10.42 -11.12
CA GLY A 147 -6.93 11.68 -11.83
C GLY A 147 -5.95 11.84 -13.00
N GLN A 148 -4.69 11.46 -12.83
CA GLN A 148 -3.68 11.49 -13.91
C GLN A 148 -4.06 10.56 -15.06
N CYS A 149 -4.52 9.34 -14.77
CA CYS A 149 -4.99 8.40 -15.79
C CYS A 149 -6.20 8.93 -16.56
N MET A 150 -7.17 9.56 -15.88
CA MET A 150 -8.32 10.17 -16.55
C MET A 150 -7.92 11.38 -17.41
N LYS A 151 -7.01 12.22 -16.93
CA LYS A 151 -6.47 13.34 -17.72
C LYS A 151 -5.74 12.81 -18.97
N ALA A 152 -4.98 11.71 -18.85
CA ALA A 152 -4.33 11.08 -19.99
C ALA A 152 -5.33 10.58 -21.05
N ILE A 153 -6.42 9.93 -20.61
CA ILE A 153 -7.52 9.50 -21.51
C ILE A 153 -8.20 10.70 -22.19
N TYR A 154 -8.44 11.77 -21.43
CA TYR A 154 -9.03 13.01 -21.94
C TYR A 154 -8.16 13.63 -23.03
N LEU A 155 -6.85 13.82 -22.78
CA LEU A 155 -5.92 14.39 -23.77
C LEU A 155 -5.71 13.48 -24.98
N LEU A 156 -5.85 12.16 -24.82
CA LEU A 156 -5.82 11.22 -25.94
C LEU A 156 -7.00 11.41 -26.89
N SER A 157 -8.16 11.78 -26.34
CA SER A 157 -9.42 11.98 -27.06
C SER A 157 -9.57 13.41 -27.58
N ARG A 158 -9.06 14.40 -26.83
CA ARG A 158 -9.07 15.83 -27.14
C ARG A 158 -7.69 16.44 -26.83
N PRO A 159 -6.75 16.43 -27.80
CA PRO A 159 -5.39 16.93 -27.59
C PRO A 159 -5.32 18.38 -27.11
N ASP A 160 -6.23 19.24 -27.58
CA ASP A 160 -6.29 20.68 -27.23
C ASP A 160 -7.17 20.96 -25.99
N GLY A 161 -7.34 19.95 -25.12
CA GLY A 161 -8.19 20.05 -23.95
C GLY A 161 -7.58 20.90 -22.83
N ASN A 162 -8.36 21.85 -22.28
CA ASN A 162 -7.90 22.81 -21.28
C ASN A 162 -8.19 22.43 -19.82
N MET A 163 -8.84 21.28 -19.59
CA MET A 163 -9.17 20.83 -18.23
C MET A 163 -7.92 20.51 -17.40
N LYS A 164 -7.93 20.96 -16.15
CA LYS A 164 -6.77 20.86 -15.26
C LYS A 164 -6.75 19.55 -14.50
N LEU A 165 -5.58 19.12 -14.04
CA LEU A 165 -5.41 17.84 -13.34
C LEU A 165 -6.31 17.73 -12.10
N TYR A 166 -6.43 18.79 -11.30
CA TYR A 166 -7.25 18.75 -10.10
C TYR A 166 -8.73 18.48 -10.39
N GLU A 167 -9.24 18.86 -11.57
CA GLU A 167 -10.63 18.60 -11.97
C GLU A 167 -10.84 17.09 -12.15
N PHE A 168 -9.89 16.41 -12.79
CA PHE A 168 -9.88 14.95 -12.90
C PHE A 168 -9.69 14.28 -11.53
N VAL A 169 -8.85 14.82 -10.66
CA VAL A 169 -8.69 14.30 -9.29
C VAL A 169 -10.01 14.40 -8.52
N ILE A 170 -10.76 15.51 -8.65
CA ILE A 170 -12.08 15.68 -8.03
C ILE A 170 -13.09 14.67 -8.60
N ILE A 171 -13.11 14.48 -9.93
CA ILE A 171 -13.98 13.47 -10.58
C ILE A 171 -13.68 12.07 -10.01
N PHE A 172 -12.40 11.71 -9.87
CA PHE A 172 -12.01 10.42 -9.30
C PHE A 172 -12.39 10.32 -7.82
N GLY A 173 -12.20 11.42 -7.07
CA GLY A 173 -12.65 11.53 -5.68
C GLY A 173 -14.16 11.29 -5.53
N GLY A 174 -14.97 11.75 -6.49
CA GLY A 174 -16.40 11.44 -6.57
C GLY A 174 -16.69 9.94 -6.70
N LEU A 175 -15.95 9.25 -7.57
CA LEU A 175 -16.02 7.78 -7.67
C LEU A 175 -15.61 7.11 -6.35
N MET A 176 -14.51 7.59 -5.74
CA MET A 176 -14.04 7.08 -4.45
C MET A 176 -15.03 7.30 -3.31
N LEU A 177 -15.79 8.39 -3.31
CA LEU A 177 -16.83 8.66 -2.32
C LEU A 177 -17.94 7.61 -2.35
N ILE A 178 -18.35 7.19 -3.56
CA ILE A 178 -19.35 6.14 -3.75
C ILE A 178 -18.79 4.80 -3.25
N LEU A 179 -17.58 4.45 -3.67
CA LEU A 179 -16.95 3.18 -3.30
C LEU A 179 -16.59 3.09 -1.81
N ALA A 180 -16.27 4.21 -1.17
CA ALA A 180 -15.97 4.26 0.27
C ALA A 180 -17.17 3.89 1.14
N GLN A 181 -18.40 3.97 0.64
CA GLN A 181 -19.59 3.55 1.40
C GLN A 181 -19.72 2.03 1.50
N ILE A 182 -18.91 1.26 0.76
CA ILE A 182 -18.93 -0.21 0.84
C ILE A 182 -18.39 -0.66 2.20
N PRO A 183 -19.18 -1.37 3.02
CA PRO A 183 -18.91 -1.50 4.45
C PRO A 183 -17.74 -2.42 4.81
N SER A 184 -17.45 -3.47 4.01
CA SER A 184 -16.51 -4.53 4.41
C SER A 184 -15.63 -5.08 3.28
N PHE A 185 -14.50 -5.69 3.65
CA PHE A 185 -13.61 -6.43 2.74
C PHE A 185 -14.33 -7.52 1.95
N HIS A 186 -15.25 -8.25 2.59
CA HIS A 186 -16.00 -9.31 1.93
C HIS A 186 -16.86 -8.79 0.78
N SER A 187 -17.40 -7.58 0.88
CA SER A 187 -18.17 -6.94 -0.19
C SER A 187 -17.29 -6.51 -1.37
N LEU A 188 -15.99 -6.30 -1.14
CA LEU A 188 -15.01 -5.91 -2.16
C LEU A 188 -14.37 -7.08 -2.88
N ARG A 189 -14.69 -8.31 -2.48
CA ARG A 189 -13.99 -9.53 -2.91
C ARG A 189 -13.99 -9.70 -4.44
N HIS A 190 -15.13 -9.42 -5.08
CA HIS A 190 -15.27 -9.52 -6.54
C HIS A 190 -14.59 -8.36 -7.25
N ILE A 191 -14.68 -7.15 -6.69
CA ILE A 191 -13.98 -5.96 -7.22
C ILE A 191 -12.47 -6.21 -7.19
N ASN A 192 -11.95 -6.74 -6.08
CA ASN A 192 -10.53 -7.04 -5.93
C ASN A 192 -10.04 -8.20 -6.79
N LEU A 193 -10.88 -9.20 -7.07
CA LEU A 193 -10.55 -10.26 -8.03
C LEU A 193 -10.45 -9.73 -9.46
N VAL A 194 -11.44 -8.95 -9.90
CA VAL A 194 -11.41 -8.31 -11.23
C VAL A 194 -10.20 -7.38 -11.34
N SER A 195 -9.96 -6.58 -10.31
CA SER A 195 -8.78 -5.73 -10.17
C SER A 195 -7.48 -6.53 -10.37
N LEU A 196 -7.28 -7.62 -9.63
CA LEU A 196 -6.08 -8.46 -9.77
C LEU A 196 -5.86 -8.93 -11.21
N LEU A 197 -6.91 -9.43 -11.87
CA LEU A 197 -6.84 -9.87 -13.26
C LEU A 197 -6.48 -8.73 -14.21
N LEU A 198 -7.07 -7.55 -14.02
CA LEU A 198 -6.76 -6.36 -14.81
C LEU A 198 -5.33 -5.87 -14.57
N CYS A 199 -4.80 -5.98 -13.36
CA CYS A 199 -3.44 -5.61 -13.04
C CYS A 199 -2.41 -6.55 -13.68
N LEU A 200 -2.68 -7.86 -13.67
CA LEU A 200 -1.86 -8.85 -14.37
C LEU A 200 -1.90 -8.62 -15.88
N ALA A 201 -3.09 -8.36 -16.44
CA ALA A 201 -3.25 -8.03 -17.85
C ALA A 201 -2.51 -6.75 -18.22
N TYR A 202 -2.65 -5.68 -17.42
CA TYR A 202 -1.92 -4.43 -17.58
C TYR A 202 -0.40 -4.65 -17.55
N SER A 203 0.11 -5.37 -16.55
CA SER A 203 1.55 -5.63 -16.39
C SER A 203 2.11 -6.43 -17.56
N ALA A 204 1.36 -7.42 -18.04
CA ALA A 204 1.70 -8.19 -19.24
C ALA A 204 1.72 -7.29 -20.49
N CYS A 205 0.70 -6.45 -20.68
CA CYS A 205 0.64 -5.49 -21.77
C CYS A 205 1.80 -4.49 -21.71
N ALA A 206 2.06 -3.86 -20.55
CA ALA A 206 3.15 -2.91 -20.36
C ALA A 206 4.53 -3.55 -20.61
N THR A 207 4.72 -4.79 -20.16
CA THR A 207 5.95 -5.56 -20.43
C THR A 207 6.08 -5.84 -21.92
N ALA A 208 5.03 -6.33 -22.58
CA ALA A 208 5.03 -6.58 -24.01
C ALA A 208 5.30 -5.31 -24.82
N GLY A 209 4.67 -4.18 -24.45
CA GLY A 209 4.92 -2.87 -25.03
C GLY A 209 6.35 -2.39 -24.82
N SER A 210 6.91 -2.56 -23.62
CA SER A 210 8.30 -2.20 -23.31
C SER A 210 9.30 -3.04 -24.10
N ILE A 211 9.07 -4.36 -24.18
CA ILE A 211 9.86 -5.27 -25.02
C ILE A 211 9.75 -4.84 -26.48
N TYR A 212 8.55 -4.58 -26.97
CA TYR A 212 8.32 -4.14 -28.35
C TYR A 212 9.08 -2.84 -28.64
N ILE A 213 9.02 -1.84 -27.77
CA ILE A 213 9.74 -0.56 -27.93
C ILE A 213 11.25 -0.79 -27.90
N VAL A 214 11.77 -1.54 -26.92
CA VAL A 214 13.22 -1.78 -26.78
C VAL A 214 13.75 -2.55 -27.99
N VAL A 215 13.07 -3.65 -28.37
CA VAL A 215 13.42 -4.44 -29.55
C VAL A 215 13.35 -3.54 -30.78
N THR A 216 12.27 -2.77 -30.97
CA THR A 216 12.13 -1.87 -32.11
C THR A 216 13.26 -0.82 -32.12
N ALA A 217 13.49 -0.10 -31.04
CA ALA A 217 14.50 0.96 -30.99
C ALA A 217 15.93 0.44 -31.18
N THR A 218 16.29 -0.67 -30.53
CA THR A 218 17.65 -1.23 -30.60
C THR A 218 17.88 -2.00 -31.90
N PHE A 219 16.96 -2.88 -32.30
CA PHE A 219 17.12 -3.66 -33.53
C PHE A 219 16.94 -2.79 -34.78
N PHE A 220 15.99 -1.84 -34.81
CA PHE A 220 15.86 -0.96 -35.99
C PHE A 220 17.05 -0.02 -36.11
N SER A 221 17.60 0.52 -35.01
CA SER A 221 18.81 1.34 -35.08
C SER A 221 19.99 0.55 -35.64
N VAL A 222 20.20 -0.69 -35.19
CA VAL A 222 21.26 -1.57 -35.69
C VAL A 222 21.02 -1.95 -37.16
N SER A 223 19.77 -2.22 -37.55
CA SER A 223 19.41 -2.55 -38.93
C SER A 223 19.57 -1.37 -39.90
N ILE A 224 19.18 -0.14 -39.49
CA ILE A 224 19.34 1.07 -40.31
C ILE A 224 20.83 1.42 -40.47
N SER A 225 21.59 1.41 -39.38
CA SER A 225 23.03 1.70 -39.42
C SER A 225 23.80 0.61 -40.18
N GLY A 226 23.42 -0.66 -40.05
CA GLY A 226 23.96 -1.77 -40.84
C GLY A 226 23.69 -1.61 -42.34
N TYR A 227 22.47 -1.21 -42.73
CA TYR A 227 22.17 -0.94 -44.14
C TYR A 227 22.94 0.26 -44.69
N TRP A 228 23.07 1.34 -43.91
CA TRP A 228 23.87 2.50 -44.30
C TRP A 228 25.35 2.16 -44.50
N ALA A 229 25.89 1.25 -43.69
CA ALA A 229 27.30 0.84 -43.74
C ALA A 229 27.62 -0.18 -44.85
N PHE A 230 26.72 -1.13 -45.13
CA PHE A 230 27.01 -2.28 -46.01
C PHE A 230 26.18 -2.34 -47.29
N GLY A 231 25.17 -1.48 -47.44
CA GLY A 231 24.34 -1.37 -48.64
C GLY A 231 23.77 -2.71 -49.10
N ASN A 232 23.86 -2.99 -50.39
CA ASN A 232 23.27 -4.18 -51.01
C ASN A 232 24.11 -5.47 -50.86
N GLN A 233 25.19 -5.47 -50.07
CA GLN A 233 25.96 -6.68 -49.75
C GLN A 233 25.56 -7.33 -48.40
N ALA A 234 24.47 -6.86 -47.77
CA ALA A 234 23.94 -7.46 -46.54
C ALA A 234 23.14 -8.75 -46.82
N ASP A 235 23.55 -9.88 -46.20
CA ASP A 235 22.97 -11.23 -46.41
C ASP A 235 21.76 -11.55 -45.50
N GLY A 236 20.92 -12.50 -45.89
CA GLY A 236 19.49 -12.52 -45.55
C GLY A 236 19.00 -13.35 -44.34
N LEU A 237 18.16 -12.72 -43.50
CA LEU A 237 16.81 -13.24 -43.21
C LEU A 237 15.81 -12.14 -42.76
N ILE A 238 14.70 -12.03 -43.51
CA ILE A 238 13.27 -12.09 -43.10
C ILE A 238 12.78 -11.07 -42.03
N LEU A 239 11.71 -10.29 -42.21
CA LEU A 239 10.73 -10.16 -43.28
C LEU A 239 10.06 -8.79 -43.02
N THR A 240 10.14 -7.79 -43.89
CA THR A 240 9.25 -7.63 -45.04
C THR A 240 7.78 -8.04 -44.80
N ASN A 241 7.19 -7.67 -43.64
CA ASN A 241 5.73 -7.56 -43.49
C ASN A 241 5.34 -6.22 -42.86
N PHE A 242 5.79 -5.13 -43.46
CA PHE A 242 4.93 -4.32 -44.34
C PHE A 242 3.99 -3.36 -43.56
N LEU A 243 4.32 -2.06 -43.67
CA LEU A 243 3.39 -0.90 -43.77
C LEU A 243 2.63 -0.48 -42.49
N GLY A 244 2.59 0.77 -42.02
CA GLY A 244 3.07 2.08 -42.48
C GLY A 244 2.65 3.22 -41.51
N ASP A 245 3.12 4.44 -41.78
CA ASP A 245 2.68 5.76 -41.27
C ASP A 245 2.93 6.20 -39.81
N GLY A 246 4.20 6.48 -39.49
CA GLY A 246 4.60 7.71 -38.81
C GLY A 246 3.94 8.11 -37.48
N LYS A 247 3.46 7.16 -36.65
CA LYS A 247 2.81 7.45 -35.36
C LYS A 247 3.35 6.62 -34.20
N THR A 248 3.20 7.20 -33.00
CA THR A 248 3.55 6.75 -31.64
C THR A 248 3.90 5.27 -31.47
N LEU A 249 5.04 5.02 -30.83
CA LEU A 249 5.64 3.71 -30.49
C LEU A 249 4.73 2.76 -29.69
N VAL A 250 3.59 3.26 -29.19
CA VAL A 250 2.53 2.46 -28.63
C VAL A 250 1.19 2.88 -29.23
N PRO A 251 0.40 1.92 -29.73
CA PRO A 251 -1.02 2.05 -29.98
C PRO A 251 -1.89 2.97 -29.09
N LYS A 252 -2.72 3.86 -29.65
CA LYS A 252 -3.68 4.68 -28.86
C LYS A 252 -4.65 3.83 -28.01
N TRP A 253 -5.15 2.72 -28.55
CA TRP A 253 -6.06 1.81 -27.87
C TRP A 253 -5.37 1.10 -26.70
N PHE A 254 -4.07 0.86 -26.80
CA PHE A 254 -3.28 0.35 -25.68
C PHE A 254 -3.13 1.39 -24.58
N VAL A 255 -2.82 2.65 -24.91
CA VAL A 255 -2.73 3.73 -23.91
C VAL A 255 -4.08 3.93 -23.21
N LEU A 256 -5.18 3.90 -23.96
CA LEU A 256 -6.54 3.95 -23.43
C LEU A 256 -6.84 2.77 -22.49
N MET A 257 -6.58 1.55 -22.95
CA MET A 257 -6.81 0.32 -22.19
C MET A 257 -5.99 0.29 -20.90
N THR A 258 -4.69 0.61 -20.98
CA THR A 258 -3.78 0.69 -19.84
C THR A 258 -4.28 1.68 -18.79
N ASN A 259 -4.67 2.89 -19.19
CA ASN A 259 -5.17 3.88 -18.24
C ASN A 259 -6.53 3.47 -17.65
N ALA A 260 -7.42 2.87 -18.44
CA ALA A 260 -8.70 2.36 -17.96
C ALA A 260 -8.52 1.23 -16.94
N PHE A 261 -7.63 0.26 -17.21
CA PHE A 261 -7.31 -0.82 -16.28
C PHE A 261 -6.65 -0.29 -15.00
N THR A 262 -5.78 0.72 -15.15
CA THR A 262 -5.14 1.38 -14.00
C THR A 262 -6.17 2.10 -13.12
N ILE A 263 -7.13 2.83 -13.70
CA ILE A 263 -8.25 3.46 -12.98
C ILE A 263 -9.06 2.42 -12.18
N LEU A 264 -9.41 1.30 -12.81
CA LEU A 264 -10.17 0.24 -12.15
C LEU A 264 -9.38 -0.43 -11.02
N GLN A 265 -8.09 -0.71 -11.24
CA GLN A 265 -7.19 -1.23 -10.21
C GLN A 265 -7.06 -0.26 -9.03
N LEU A 266 -6.86 1.03 -9.33
CA LEU A 266 -6.70 2.09 -8.35
C LEU A 266 -7.92 2.21 -7.45
N SER A 267 -9.12 2.15 -8.03
CA SER A 267 -10.37 2.17 -7.27
C SER A 267 -10.42 1.02 -6.26
N ALA A 268 -10.06 -0.19 -6.66
CA ALA A 268 -10.07 -1.35 -5.77
C ALA A 268 -9.01 -1.25 -4.65
N VAL A 269 -7.78 -0.90 -5.03
CA VAL A 269 -6.64 -0.71 -4.11
C VAL A 269 -6.95 0.39 -3.09
N ALA A 270 -7.44 1.54 -3.54
CA ALA A 270 -7.75 2.66 -2.67
C ALA A 270 -8.83 2.30 -1.64
N VAL A 271 -9.85 1.53 -2.02
CA VAL A 271 -10.87 1.11 -1.04
C VAL A 271 -10.29 0.12 -0.02
N VAL A 272 -9.39 -0.78 -0.43
CA VAL A 272 -8.68 -1.69 0.49
C VAL A 272 -7.84 -0.89 1.50
N TYR A 273 -7.06 0.09 1.05
CA TYR A 273 -6.24 0.94 1.91
C TYR A 273 -7.06 1.93 2.76
N LEU A 274 -8.32 2.21 2.38
CA LEU A 274 -9.23 3.03 3.19
C LEU A 274 -9.81 2.25 4.39
N GLN A 275 -9.87 0.91 4.33
CA GLN A 275 -10.48 0.10 5.40
C GLN A 275 -9.85 0.30 6.79
N PRO A 276 -8.51 0.36 6.97
CA PRO A 276 -7.91 0.68 8.26
C PRO A 276 -8.31 2.06 8.79
N THR A 277 -8.55 3.04 7.92
CA THR A 277 -9.05 4.36 8.31
C THR A 277 -10.52 4.27 8.74
N ASN A 278 -11.35 3.58 7.95
CA ASN A 278 -12.76 3.35 8.28
C ASN A 278 -12.92 2.58 9.60
N GLU A 279 -12.08 1.58 9.86
CA GLU A 279 -12.05 0.83 11.11
C GLU A 279 -11.81 1.74 12.32
N VAL A 280 -10.86 2.67 12.22
CA VAL A 280 -10.60 3.66 13.28
C VAL A 280 -11.75 4.64 13.47
N LEU A 281 -12.30 5.15 12.36
CA LEU A 281 -13.44 6.08 12.40
C LEU A 281 -14.67 5.39 13.03
N GLU A 282 -14.97 4.16 12.63
CA GLU A 282 -16.09 3.40 13.18
C GLU A 282 -15.88 3.00 14.63
N ARG A 283 -14.66 2.63 15.02
CA ARG A 283 -14.34 2.45 16.45
C ARG A 283 -14.58 3.72 17.27
N THR A 284 -14.40 4.89 16.67
CA THR A 284 -14.53 6.18 17.37
C THR A 284 -15.98 6.67 17.44
N PHE A 285 -16.76 6.47 16.37
CA PHE A 285 -18.08 7.10 16.22
C PHE A 285 -19.27 6.13 16.26
N ALA A 286 -19.05 4.83 16.04
CA ALA A 286 -20.11 3.83 16.06
C ALA A 286 -20.36 3.27 17.47
N ASP A 287 -21.61 2.91 17.73
CA ASP A 287 -22.06 2.26 18.95
C ASP A 287 -22.17 0.74 18.70
N PRO A 288 -21.38 -0.09 19.41
CA PRO A 288 -21.39 -1.55 19.23
C PRO A 288 -22.66 -2.22 19.75
N THR A 289 -23.44 -1.55 20.62
CA THR A 289 -24.70 -2.11 21.16
C THR A 289 -25.88 -1.88 20.22
N SER A 290 -25.73 -0.95 19.28
CA SER A 290 -26.73 -0.62 18.26
C SER A 290 -26.52 -1.45 16.98
N ALA A 291 -27.61 -1.79 16.29
CA ALA A 291 -27.51 -2.55 15.03
C ALA A 291 -26.64 -1.83 13.97
N GLU A 292 -25.91 -2.61 13.17
CA GLU A 292 -24.97 -2.12 12.14
C GLU A 292 -25.61 -1.11 11.17
N PHE A 293 -26.87 -1.36 10.77
CA PHE A 293 -27.62 -0.53 9.82
C PHE A 293 -28.59 0.45 10.48
N SER A 294 -28.51 0.64 11.80
CA SER A 294 -29.32 1.65 12.49
C SER A 294 -28.88 3.07 12.10
N ALA A 295 -29.79 4.04 12.13
CA ALA A 295 -29.47 5.44 11.86
C ALA A 295 -28.33 5.96 12.76
N ARG A 296 -28.25 5.48 14.02
CA ARG A 296 -27.22 5.80 14.99
C ARG A 296 -25.80 5.46 14.52
N ASN A 297 -25.64 4.39 13.74
CA ASN A 297 -24.36 3.92 13.22
C ASN A 297 -24.14 4.32 11.75
N VAL A 298 -25.19 4.34 10.93
CA VAL A 298 -25.12 4.68 9.51
C VAL A 298 -24.79 6.15 9.29
N VAL A 299 -25.43 7.08 10.02
CA VAL A 299 -25.22 8.52 9.79
C VAL A 299 -23.78 8.94 10.11
N PRO A 300 -23.20 8.62 11.29
CA PRO A 300 -21.80 8.94 11.57
C PRO A 300 -20.83 8.23 10.63
N ARG A 301 -21.13 6.98 10.22
CA ARG A 301 -20.33 6.23 9.25
C ARG A 301 -20.25 6.97 7.91
N VAL A 302 -21.40 7.33 7.33
CA VAL A 302 -21.46 8.02 6.03
C VAL A 302 -20.74 9.36 6.10
N ILE A 303 -20.95 10.14 7.17
CA ILE A 303 -20.29 11.45 7.35
C ILE A 303 -18.78 11.27 7.48
N ALA A 304 -18.32 10.40 8.38
CA ALA A 304 -16.90 10.23 8.67
C ALA A 304 -16.14 9.67 7.45
N ARG A 305 -16.70 8.65 6.78
CA ARG A 305 -16.10 8.08 5.56
C ARG A 305 -16.07 9.11 4.44
N SER A 306 -17.15 9.86 4.22
CA SER A 306 -17.19 10.91 3.18
C SER A 306 -16.17 12.01 3.45
N LEU A 307 -16.09 12.51 4.69
CA LEU A 307 -15.11 13.51 5.08
C LEU A 307 -13.67 13.02 4.86
N SER A 308 -13.39 11.75 5.19
CA SER A 308 -12.08 11.15 4.96
C SER A 308 -11.69 11.13 3.48
N VAL A 309 -12.62 10.82 2.57
CA VAL A 309 -12.35 10.81 1.12
C VAL A 309 -12.23 12.22 0.57
N VAL A 310 -13.06 13.17 1.04
CA VAL A 310 -12.96 14.58 0.65
C VAL A 310 -11.59 15.13 1.00
N ILE A 311 -11.12 14.92 2.24
CA ILE A 311 -9.79 15.37 2.68
C ILE A 311 -8.69 14.73 1.82
N ALA A 312 -8.77 13.42 1.55
CA ALA A 312 -7.78 12.74 0.73
C ALA A 312 -7.74 13.29 -0.70
N THR A 313 -8.91 13.55 -1.29
CA THR A 313 -9.06 14.15 -2.62
C THR A 313 -8.51 15.56 -2.66
N THR A 314 -8.78 16.37 -1.62
CA THR A 314 -8.24 17.72 -1.50
C THR A 314 -6.71 17.70 -1.42
N ILE A 315 -6.13 16.84 -0.59
CA ILE A 315 -4.65 16.70 -0.50
C ILE A 315 -4.08 16.29 -1.86
N ALA A 316 -4.67 15.28 -2.52
CA ALA A 316 -4.25 14.83 -3.85
C ALA A 316 -4.33 15.95 -4.90
N ALA A 317 -5.37 16.77 -4.86
CA ALA A 317 -5.56 17.90 -5.76
C ALA A 317 -4.57 19.06 -5.48
N MET A 318 -4.18 19.25 -4.22
CA MET A 318 -3.25 20.30 -3.79
C MET A 318 -1.78 19.94 -4.04
N LEU A 319 -1.40 18.67 -3.93
CA LEU A 319 0.00 18.20 -4.00
C LEU A 319 0.13 17.10 -5.06
N PRO A 320 0.15 17.44 -6.36
CA PRO A 320 0.15 16.47 -7.45
C PRO A 320 1.50 15.78 -7.70
N PHE A 321 2.31 15.59 -6.66
CA PHE A 321 3.63 14.95 -6.72
C PHE A 321 3.56 13.48 -6.31
N PHE A 322 3.03 12.63 -7.21
CA PHE A 322 2.84 11.20 -6.91
C PHE A 322 4.14 10.49 -6.52
N GLY A 323 5.25 10.81 -7.19
CA GLY A 323 6.57 10.28 -6.86
C GLY A 323 6.97 10.59 -5.43
N ASP A 324 6.92 11.87 -5.05
CA ASP A 324 7.35 12.32 -3.71
C ASP A 324 6.47 11.79 -2.58
N ILE A 325 5.15 11.74 -2.79
CA ILE A 325 4.20 11.14 -1.84
C ILE A 325 4.59 9.67 -1.58
N ASN A 326 4.92 8.92 -2.62
CA ASN A 326 5.35 7.53 -2.46
C ASN A 326 6.68 7.40 -1.73
N VAL A 327 7.65 8.30 -1.98
CA VAL A 327 8.92 8.28 -1.24
C VAL A 327 8.69 8.56 0.25
N VAL A 328 7.84 9.53 0.60
CA VAL A 328 7.48 9.82 2.00
C VAL A 328 6.81 8.61 2.66
N ILE A 329 5.81 8.01 2.00
CA ILE A 329 5.12 6.82 2.52
C ILE A 329 6.11 5.66 2.69
N GLY A 330 7.02 5.46 1.75
CA GLY A 330 8.06 4.43 1.85
C GLY A 330 9.00 4.65 3.03
N ALA A 331 9.51 5.88 3.17
CA ALA A 331 10.51 6.22 4.17
C ALA A 331 9.98 6.26 5.60
N PHE A 332 8.84 6.92 5.83
CA PHE A 332 8.24 7.03 7.16
C PHE A 332 7.34 5.85 7.51
N GLY A 333 6.81 5.17 6.50
CA GLY A 333 5.79 4.15 6.60
C GLY A 333 6.34 2.73 6.49
N PHE A 334 6.63 2.31 5.25
CA PHE A 334 7.02 0.92 4.96
C PHE A 334 8.36 0.55 5.60
N MET A 335 9.36 1.43 5.60
CA MET A 335 10.67 1.17 6.22
C MET A 335 10.56 0.69 7.68
N PRO A 336 9.94 1.45 8.60
CA PRO A 336 9.78 0.98 9.98
C PRO A 336 8.78 -0.18 10.12
N LEU A 337 7.65 -0.18 9.40
CA LEU A 337 6.62 -1.20 9.60
C LEU A 337 6.97 -2.58 9.03
N ASP A 338 7.62 -2.62 7.86
CA ASP A 338 7.81 -3.86 7.10
C ASP A 338 9.19 -4.47 7.34
N PHE A 339 10.20 -3.65 7.62
CA PHE A 339 11.58 -4.12 7.81
C PHE A 339 12.04 -4.11 9.27
N VAL A 340 11.68 -3.08 10.05
CA VAL A 340 12.21 -2.90 11.41
C VAL A 340 11.34 -3.58 12.47
N LEU A 341 10.03 -3.31 12.47
CA LEU A 341 9.17 -3.81 13.54
C LEU A 341 9.04 -5.35 13.59
N PRO A 342 8.99 -6.10 12.48
CA PRO A 342 8.88 -7.55 12.55
C PRO A 342 10.07 -8.22 13.24
N VAL A 343 11.30 -7.80 12.91
CA VAL A 343 12.52 -8.32 13.54
C VAL A 343 12.60 -7.92 15.03
N VAL A 344 12.11 -6.73 15.37
CA VAL A 344 12.02 -6.26 16.77
C VAL A 344 10.98 -7.06 17.55
N PHE A 345 9.78 -7.27 17.01
CA PHE A 345 8.73 -8.08 17.63
C PHE A 345 9.22 -9.49 17.90
N PHE A 346 9.90 -10.10 16.93
CA PHE A 346 10.49 -11.43 17.11
C PHE A 346 11.52 -11.45 18.25
N ASN A 347 12.46 -10.51 18.26
CA ASN A 347 13.49 -10.45 19.30
C ASN A 347 12.91 -10.21 20.70
N VAL A 348 11.86 -9.39 20.83
CA VAL A 348 11.19 -9.13 22.12
C VAL A 348 10.40 -10.36 22.58
N THR A 349 9.72 -11.03 21.65
CA THR A 349 8.85 -12.19 21.94
C THR A 349 9.68 -13.43 22.32
N PHE A 350 10.61 -13.83 21.46
CA PHE A 350 11.34 -15.09 21.61
C PHE A 350 12.69 -14.95 22.33
N LYS A 351 13.19 -13.72 22.51
CA LYS A 351 14.45 -13.41 23.21
C LYS A 351 15.60 -14.34 22.77
N PRO A 352 15.92 -14.40 21.46
CA PRO A 352 16.98 -15.27 20.97
C PRO A 352 18.32 -14.94 21.64
N SER A 353 19.19 -15.93 21.76
CA SER A 353 20.50 -15.76 22.39
C SER A 353 21.28 -14.62 21.72
N LYS A 354 21.84 -13.71 22.54
CA LYS A 354 22.68 -12.59 22.06
C LYS A 354 23.98 -13.03 21.37
N ARG A 355 24.35 -14.30 21.50
CA ARG A 355 25.49 -14.92 20.79
C ARG A 355 25.06 -15.59 19.48
N GLY A 356 23.75 -15.74 19.25
CA GLY A 356 23.20 -16.41 18.08
C GLY A 356 23.15 -15.51 16.84
N LEU A 357 23.29 -16.13 15.67
CA LEU A 357 23.26 -15.44 14.38
C LEU A 357 21.93 -14.71 14.15
N VAL A 358 20.81 -15.29 14.58
CA VAL A 358 19.46 -14.69 14.44
C VAL A 358 19.37 -13.34 15.14
N PHE A 359 19.91 -13.22 16.35
CA PHE A 359 19.88 -11.96 17.09
C PHE A 359 20.65 -10.85 16.34
N TRP A 360 21.83 -11.17 15.82
CA TRP A 360 22.66 -10.23 15.07
C TRP A 360 22.06 -9.87 13.71
N LEU A 361 21.49 -10.83 12.99
CA LEU A 361 20.79 -10.59 11.73
C LEU A 361 19.57 -9.67 11.94
N ASN A 362 18.75 -9.96 12.94
CA ASN A 362 17.60 -9.12 13.27
C ASN A 362 18.02 -7.71 13.70
N SER A 363 19.08 -7.60 14.49
CA SER A 363 19.61 -6.31 14.93
C SER A 363 20.21 -5.52 13.78
N SER A 364 20.92 -6.16 12.84
CA SER A 364 21.50 -5.49 11.68
C SER A 364 20.41 -4.99 10.73
N ILE A 365 19.38 -5.79 10.45
CA ILE A 365 18.21 -5.36 9.67
C ILE A 365 17.55 -4.15 10.33
N ALA A 366 17.26 -4.22 11.63
CA ALA A 366 16.64 -3.13 12.35
C ALA A 366 17.46 -1.83 12.25
N VAL A 367 18.77 -1.90 12.44
CA VAL A 367 19.64 -0.71 12.38
C VAL A 367 19.76 -0.17 10.96
N VAL A 368 20.08 -1.02 9.97
CA VAL A 368 20.29 -0.61 8.58
C VAL A 368 19.03 0.03 8.01
N PHE A 369 17.86 -0.60 8.15
CA PHE A 369 16.61 -0.06 7.60
C PHE A 369 16.10 1.14 8.40
N SER A 370 16.43 1.28 9.69
CA SER A 370 16.15 2.53 10.42
C SER A 370 17.00 3.70 9.90
N VAL A 371 18.31 3.47 9.67
CA VAL A 371 19.21 4.50 9.11
C VAL A 371 18.78 4.88 7.70
N LEU A 372 18.50 3.90 6.85
CA LEU A 372 17.98 4.13 5.49
C LEU A 372 16.64 4.88 5.51
N GLY A 373 15.74 4.53 6.43
CA GLY A 373 14.47 5.22 6.62
C GLY A 373 14.65 6.70 6.97
N VAL A 374 15.57 7.03 7.88
CA VAL A 374 15.89 8.42 8.23
C VAL A 374 16.48 9.18 7.05
N ILE A 375 17.44 8.59 6.32
CA ILE A 375 18.05 9.21 5.14
C ILE A 375 16.99 9.46 4.06
N ALA A 376 16.16 8.46 3.78
CA ALA A 376 15.09 8.55 2.79
C ALA A 376 14.03 9.59 3.18
N ALA A 377 13.70 9.71 4.48
CA ALA A 377 12.78 10.70 5.00
C ALA A 377 13.30 12.14 4.78
N VAL A 378 14.57 12.38 5.10
CA VAL A 378 15.21 13.69 4.86
C VAL A 378 15.25 14.02 3.37
N ALA A 379 15.58 13.04 2.53
CA ALA A 379 15.58 13.20 1.08
C ALA A 379 14.18 13.53 0.53
N ALA A 380 13.14 12.84 1.00
CA ALA A 380 11.76 13.05 0.58
C ALA A 380 11.24 14.45 0.96
N VAL A 381 11.49 14.89 2.20
CA VAL A 381 11.10 16.24 2.64
C VAL A 381 11.83 17.32 1.84
N ARG A 382 13.13 17.11 1.56
CA ARG A 382 13.90 18.03 0.72
C ARG A 382 13.33 18.11 -0.69
N GLN A 383 12.99 16.97 -1.30
CA GLN A 383 12.43 16.93 -2.66
C GLN A 383 11.11 17.68 -2.73
N ILE A 384 10.16 17.40 -1.83
CA ILE A 384 8.89 18.12 -1.73
C ILE A 384 9.10 19.63 -1.56
N SER A 385 10.07 20.04 -0.73
CA SER A 385 10.37 21.46 -0.53
C SER A 385 10.90 22.15 -1.79
N LEU A 386 11.68 21.44 -2.62
CA LEU A 386 12.16 21.96 -3.89
C LEU A 386 11.02 22.07 -4.91
N ASP A 387 10.18 21.03 -5.02
CA ASP A 387 9.08 21.00 -5.97
C ASP A 387 7.97 22.00 -5.61
N ALA A 388 7.74 22.22 -4.30
CA ALA A 388 6.80 23.24 -3.81
C ALA A 388 7.20 24.68 -4.15
N LYS A 389 8.51 24.99 -4.30
CA LYS A 389 8.97 26.36 -4.65
C LYS A 389 8.58 26.77 -6.06
N THR A 390 8.47 25.81 -6.97
CA THR A 390 8.11 26.02 -8.38
C THR A 390 6.63 25.85 -8.66
N TYR A 391 5.85 25.39 -7.66
CA TYR A 391 4.46 25.02 -7.81
C TYR A 391 3.49 26.10 -7.32
N LYS A 392 2.38 26.27 -8.04
CA LYS A 392 1.21 27.02 -7.58
C LYS A 392 0.10 26.04 -7.25
N LEU A 393 -0.61 26.24 -6.14
CA LEU A 393 -1.78 25.41 -5.80
C LEU A 393 -2.75 25.35 -6.98
N PHE A 394 -3.18 24.15 -7.34
CA PHE A 394 -4.06 23.87 -8.50
C PHE A 394 -3.44 24.23 -9.87
N ALA A 395 -2.10 24.20 -9.99
CA ALA A 395 -1.41 24.45 -11.25
C ALA A 395 -1.73 23.41 -12.33
N ASN A 396 -1.55 23.84 -13.57
CA ASN A 396 -1.73 23.01 -14.75
C ASN A 396 -0.44 22.21 -14.99
N ILE A 397 -0.34 21.03 -14.37
CA ILE A 397 0.74 20.05 -14.64
C ILE A 397 0.25 19.05 -15.68
#